data_AF-A0A352NE65-F1
#
_entry.id   AF-A0A352NE65-F1
#
_cell.length_a   1.000
_cell.length_b   1.000
_cell.length_c   1.000
_cell.angle_alpha   90.00
_cell.angle_beta   90.00
_cell.angle_gamma   90.00
#
_symmetry.space_group_name_H-M   'P 1'
#
loop_
_entity.id
_entity.type
_entity.pdbx_description
1 polymer ?
#
loop_
_entity_poly.entity_id
_entity_poly.type
_entity_poly.pdbx_seq_one_letter_code
_entity_poly.pdbx_strand_id
1 'polypeptide(L)'
;MNLAEEFSHYAYPLTDNSWQSSLPTFTLTTSREISQEPKISVVIANYNNAPYLKKMLDSLVHQTLAAEHIQIMFLDDKSTDDSIKIVETYMEKYPSIELYVLDKNTGGAHGPRNVGIDNARGQYMVFLDADDWYDLDALAYMTDLLDRSSDDFAVTGMVQSVNGHLSMKSKPYYYEGEIFNRDINSLSPEFYGWLGPQAVIVRSALIHDNNLHFVHQRVADDVTFFYQAMRFSKTITQGERLTTYLNRDADNESLSKTINRDFMISWLRALGYIHRTYPDDLSKEKFISRRLEWLVWDFILRTDIGYTFGKKRFKDFKTQIDYYLGQIGFDPTQHFRTGARMVAWQYLKEGAFAKLMSFHRWHRISHLGVRKFKAFEFDGEQFAFKRFNKKHPLVKINVRAIAEKIEEDKFYFKCFTREKVEYVELR
;
A
#
# COMPACT_ATOMS: atom_id res chain seq x y z
N MET A 1 -7.45 -24.45 13.88
CA MET A 1 -6.70 -24.44 12.62
C MET A 1 -5.28 -24.02 12.96
N ASN A 2 -4.27 -24.83 12.61
CA ASN A 2 -2.89 -24.38 12.71
C ASN A 2 -2.58 -23.38 11.57
N LEU A 3 -1.44 -22.69 11.63
CA LEU A 3 -1.15 -21.65 10.64
C LEU A 3 -0.87 -22.19 9.23
N ALA A 4 -0.42 -23.44 9.08
CA ALA A 4 -0.28 -24.05 7.77
C ALA A 4 -1.64 -24.31 7.11
N GLU A 5 -2.60 -24.85 7.88
CA GLU A 5 -3.99 -25.00 7.45
C GLU A 5 -4.64 -23.65 7.14
N GLU A 6 -4.39 -22.63 7.95
CA GLU A 6 -4.91 -21.28 7.73
C GLU A 6 -4.34 -20.68 6.45
N PHE A 7 -3.02 -20.73 6.24
CA PHE A 7 -2.42 -20.21 5.02
C PHE A 7 -2.87 -20.96 3.76
N SER A 8 -3.10 -22.27 3.86
CA SER A 8 -3.71 -23.04 2.77
C SER A 8 -5.13 -22.56 2.46
N HIS A 9 -5.95 -22.30 3.47
CA HIS A 9 -7.31 -21.78 3.29
C HIS A 9 -7.34 -20.42 2.56
N TYR A 10 -6.34 -19.57 2.79
CA TYR A 10 -6.23 -18.25 2.16
C TYR A 10 -5.43 -18.23 0.84
N ALA A 11 -5.06 -19.41 0.32
CA ALA A 11 -4.30 -19.57 -0.91
C ALA A 11 -2.96 -18.80 -0.90
N TYR A 12 -2.13 -19.03 0.11
CA TYR A 12 -0.75 -18.55 0.15
C TYR A 12 0.35 -19.43 -0.55
N PRO A 13 0.11 -20.68 -1.02
CA PRO A 13 1.19 -21.49 -1.57
C PRO A 13 1.60 -20.98 -2.95
N LEU A 14 2.89 -20.67 -3.13
CA LEU A 14 3.47 -20.37 -4.45
C LEU A 14 3.98 -21.62 -5.18
N THR A 15 4.01 -22.76 -4.50
CA THR A 15 4.61 -24.01 -5.00
C THR A 15 3.69 -24.83 -5.90
N ASP A 16 2.41 -24.47 -5.98
CA ASP A 16 1.44 -25.13 -6.85
C ASP A 16 0.42 -24.14 -7.41
N ASN A 17 -0.25 -24.55 -8.49
CA ASN A 17 -1.19 -23.72 -9.22
C ASN A 17 -2.65 -23.99 -8.80
N SER A 18 -2.90 -24.50 -7.59
CA SER A 18 -4.25 -24.85 -7.14
C SER A 18 -5.20 -23.66 -7.14
N TRP A 19 -4.70 -22.44 -6.91
CA TRP A 19 -5.50 -21.22 -6.96
C TRP A 19 -6.18 -21.01 -8.33
N GLN A 20 -5.54 -21.40 -9.44
CA GLN A 20 -6.12 -21.27 -10.79
C GLN A 20 -7.40 -22.11 -10.93
N SER A 21 -7.39 -23.34 -10.39
CA SER A 21 -8.56 -24.22 -10.40
C SER A 21 -9.71 -23.73 -9.50
N SER A 22 -9.44 -22.79 -8.60
CA SER A 22 -10.42 -22.18 -7.71
C SER A 22 -11.05 -20.90 -8.25
N LEU A 23 -10.57 -20.42 -9.40
CA LEU A 23 -11.09 -19.19 -10.02
C LEU A 23 -12.57 -19.33 -10.40
N PRO A 24 -13.35 -18.26 -10.26
CA PRO A 24 -14.74 -18.24 -10.72
C PRO A 24 -14.79 -18.39 -12.25
N THR A 25 -15.87 -18.99 -12.74
CA THR A 25 -16.12 -18.99 -14.19
C THR A 25 -16.59 -17.59 -14.62
N PHE A 26 -16.44 -17.26 -15.89
CA PHE A 26 -16.78 -15.94 -16.40
C PHE A 26 -17.31 -16.00 -17.83
N THR A 27 -18.05 -14.97 -18.22
CA THR A 27 -18.37 -14.68 -19.62
C THR A 27 -17.40 -13.63 -20.13
N LEU A 28 -16.81 -13.86 -21.31
CA LEU A 28 -15.90 -12.92 -21.97
C LEU A 28 -16.59 -12.29 -23.18
N THR A 29 -16.59 -10.95 -23.22
CA THR A 29 -16.95 -10.15 -24.39
C THR A 29 -15.74 -9.29 -24.76
N THR A 30 -15.46 -9.14 -26.05
CA THR A 30 -14.28 -8.42 -26.54
C THR A 30 -14.67 -7.34 -27.55
N SER A 31 -13.99 -6.20 -27.53
CA SER A 31 -14.13 -5.19 -28.58
C SER A 31 -13.44 -5.66 -29.87
N ARG A 32 -13.64 -4.92 -30.97
CA ARG A 32 -13.00 -5.23 -32.26
C ARG A 32 -11.51 -4.92 -32.15
N GLU A 33 -10.68 -5.79 -32.71
CA GLU A 33 -9.21 -5.66 -32.76
C GLU A 33 -8.55 -5.71 -31.37
N ILE A 34 -8.12 -6.91 -30.97
CA ILE A 34 -7.33 -7.12 -29.76
C ILE A 34 -6.07 -7.90 -30.13
N SER A 35 -4.91 -7.29 -29.89
CA SER A 35 -3.63 -7.96 -30.11
C SER A 35 -3.51 -9.21 -29.24
N GLN A 36 -2.94 -10.27 -29.82
CA GLN A 36 -2.55 -11.47 -29.08
C GLN A 36 -1.22 -11.26 -28.33
N GLU A 37 -0.46 -10.24 -28.71
CA GLU A 37 0.82 -9.87 -28.11
C GLU A 37 0.82 -8.37 -27.77
N PRO A 38 -0.04 -7.92 -26.83
CA PRO A 38 -0.01 -6.53 -26.38
C PRO A 38 1.29 -6.25 -25.62
N LYS A 39 1.72 -4.98 -25.58
CA LYS A 39 2.86 -4.57 -24.75
C LYS A 39 2.51 -4.61 -23.27
N ILE A 40 1.27 -4.24 -22.92
CA ILE A 40 0.82 -4.12 -21.55
C ILE A 40 -0.63 -4.61 -21.36
N SER A 41 -0.86 -5.35 -20.29
CA SER A 41 -2.19 -5.69 -19.79
C SER A 41 -2.55 -4.79 -18.59
N VAL A 42 -3.69 -4.11 -18.69
CA VAL A 42 -4.25 -3.30 -17.60
C VAL A 42 -5.36 -4.11 -16.96
N VAL A 43 -5.13 -4.61 -15.74
CA VAL A 43 -6.08 -5.44 -14.99
C VAL A 43 -6.90 -4.55 -14.07
N ILE A 44 -8.22 -4.49 -14.32
CA ILE A 44 -9.16 -3.64 -13.58
C ILE A 44 -10.17 -4.51 -12.86
N ALA A 45 -10.10 -4.56 -11.53
CA ALA A 45 -11.10 -5.23 -10.70
C ALA A 45 -12.25 -4.26 -10.41
N ASN A 46 -13.47 -4.66 -10.73
CA ASN A 46 -14.66 -3.84 -10.53
C ASN A 46 -15.74 -4.54 -9.70
N TYR A 47 -16.35 -3.80 -8.77
CA TYR A 47 -17.63 -4.16 -8.18
C TYR A 47 -18.39 -2.89 -7.82
N ASN A 48 -19.50 -2.62 -8.51
CA ASN A 48 -20.39 -1.48 -8.26
C ASN A 48 -19.70 -0.10 -8.26
N ASN A 49 -18.78 0.17 -9.19
CA ASN A 49 -18.11 1.48 -9.33
C ASN A 49 -18.60 2.31 -10.52
N ALA A 50 -19.83 2.08 -11.03
CA ALA A 50 -20.38 2.83 -12.17
C ALA A 50 -20.14 4.35 -12.15
N PRO A 51 -20.23 5.06 -10.99
CA PRO A 51 -19.98 6.51 -10.95
C PRO A 51 -18.58 6.94 -11.39
N TYR A 52 -17.58 6.07 -11.28
CA TYR A 52 -16.17 6.41 -11.53
C TYR A 52 -15.65 5.89 -12.87
N LEU A 53 -16.30 4.87 -13.44
CA LEU A 53 -15.79 4.14 -14.61
C LEU A 53 -15.53 5.02 -15.82
N LYS A 54 -16.37 6.02 -16.09
CA LYS A 54 -16.21 6.88 -17.26
C LYS A 54 -14.85 7.57 -17.26
N LYS A 55 -14.45 8.13 -16.11
CA LYS A 55 -13.17 8.83 -15.96
C LYS A 55 -11.99 7.87 -16.07
N MET A 56 -12.11 6.70 -15.44
CA MET A 56 -11.10 5.65 -15.50
C MET A 56 -10.90 5.15 -16.94
N LEU A 57 -11.98 4.79 -17.64
CA LEU A 57 -11.94 4.34 -19.04
C LEU A 57 -11.43 5.43 -19.98
N ASP A 58 -11.88 6.67 -19.82
CA ASP A 58 -11.37 7.81 -20.60
C ASP A 58 -9.84 7.97 -20.43
N SER A 59 -9.30 7.68 -19.24
CA SER A 59 -7.84 7.73 -19.03
C SER A 59 -7.07 6.62 -19.73
N LEU A 60 -7.71 5.50 -20.06
CA LEU A 60 -7.07 4.36 -20.72
C LEU A 60 -7.18 4.41 -22.24
N VAL A 61 -8.37 4.73 -22.76
CA VAL A 61 -8.60 4.74 -24.22
C VAL A 61 -7.93 5.91 -24.94
N HIS A 62 -7.52 6.94 -24.20
CA HIS A 62 -6.79 8.10 -24.74
C HIS A 62 -5.28 8.05 -24.46
N GLN A 63 -4.72 6.93 -23.97
CA GLN A 63 -3.27 6.80 -23.77
C GLN A 63 -2.50 7.07 -25.05
N THR A 64 -1.28 7.61 -24.94
CA THR A 64 -0.40 7.82 -26.10
C THR A 64 0.24 6.54 -26.63
N LEU A 65 0.26 5.47 -25.82
CA LEU A 65 0.60 4.14 -26.30
C LEU A 65 -0.52 3.65 -27.23
N ALA A 66 -0.17 3.23 -28.44
CA ALA A 66 -1.14 2.81 -29.45
C ALA A 66 -2.05 1.68 -28.93
N ALA A 67 -3.34 1.73 -29.26
CA ALA A 67 -4.35 0.88 -28.64
C ALA A 67 -4.05 -0.62 -28.85
N GLU A 68 -3.51 -1.02 -29.99
CA GLU A 68 -3.10 -2.40 -30.28
C GLU A 68 -2.01 -2.94 -29.34
N HIS A 69 -1.29 -2.06 -28.63
CA HIS A 69 -0.30 -2.44 -27.64
C HIS A 69 -0.85 -2.53 -26.21
N ILE A 70 -2.14 -2.23 -26.02
CA ILE A 70 -2.80 -2.24 -24.72
C ILE A 70 -3.86 -3.35 -24.73
N GLN A 71 -3.91 -4.14 -23.66
CA GLN A 71 -5.03 -5.02 -23.35
C GLN A 71 -5.72 -4.48 -22.11
N ILE A 72 -6.87 -3.82 -22.28
CA ILE A 72 -7.68 -3.31 -21.16
C ILE A 72 -8.59 -4.44 -20.71
N MET A 73 -8.27 -5.05 -19.58
CA MET A 73 -9.06 -6.12 -19.00
C MET A 73 -9.96 -5.53 -17.91
N PHE A 74 -11.27 -5.51 -18.17
CA PHE A 74 -12.27 -5.12 -17.19
C PHE A 74 -12.92 -6.36 -16.57
N LEU A 75 -12.57 -6.64 -15.31
CA LEU A 75 -12.98 -7.83 -14.57
C LEU A 75 -14.09 -7.45 -13.59
N ASP A 76 -15.35 -7.66 -13.99
CA ASP A 76 -16.54 -7.35 -13.20
C ASP A 76 -16.90 -8.49 -12.23
N ASP A 77 -16.83 -8.21 -10.93
CA ASP A 77 -17.11 -9.13 -9.83
C ASP A 77 -18.62 -9.27 -9.55
N LYS A 78 -19.41 -9.46 -10.60
CA LYS A 78 -20.88 -9.58 -10.56
C LYS A 78 -21.56 -8.31 -10.02
N SER A 79 -21.28 -7.17 -10.62
CA SER A 79 -21.92 -5.90 -10.29
C SER A 79 -23.43 -5.93 -10.55
N THR A 80 -24.15 -5.12 -9.78
CA THR A 80 -25.60 -4.94 -9.87
C THR A 80 -26.00 -3.53 -10.30
N ASP A 81 -25.03 -2.64 -10.50
CA ASP A 81 -25.22 -1.30 -11.03
C ASP A 81 -25.01 -1.26 -12.57
N ASP A 82 -24.88 -0.06 -13.14
CA ASP A 82 -24.70 0.13 -14.58
C ASP A 82 -23.25 -0.09 -15.07
N SER A 83 -22.36 -0.68 -14.25
CA SER A 83 -20.94 -0.87 -14.60
C SER A 83 -20.75 -1.57 -15.94
N ILE A 84 -21.43 -2.70 -16.14
CA ILE A 84 -21.35 -3.53 -17.35
C ILE A 84 -21.77 -2.73 -18.60
N LYS A 85 -22.92 -2.03 -18.53
CA LYS A 85 -23.44 -1.24 -19.66
C LYS A 85 -22.52 -0.10 -20.07
N ILE A 86 -21.86 0.54 -19.09
CA ILE A 86 -20.89 1.59 -19.35
C ILE A 86 -19.72 1.02 -20.16
N VAL A 87 -19.17 -0.12 -19.74
CA VAL A 87 -18.04 -0.75 -20.43
C VAL A 87 -18.43 -1.22 -21.83
N GLU A 88 -19.60 -1.83 -22.00
CA GLU A 88 -20.14 -2.21 -23.32
C GLU A 88 -20.22 -1.00 -24.27
N THR A 89 -20.65 0.17 -23.79
CA THR A 89 -20.69 1.41 -24.59
C THR A 89 -19.29 1.88 -25.02
N TYR A 90 -18.26 1.65 -24.20
CA TYR A 90 -16.88 1.95 -24.57
C TYR A 90 -16.34 0.94 -25.60
N MET A 91 -16.67 -0.35 -25.45
CA MET A 91 -16.27 -1.40 -26.39
C MET A 91 -16.82 -1.20 -27.80
N GLU A 92 -17.98 -0.56 -27.95
CA GLU A 92 -18.53 -0.18 -29.25
C GLU A 92 -17.71 0.91 -29.96
N LYS A 93 -16.97 1.74 -29.20
CA LYS A 93 -16.29 2.94 -29.69
C LYS A 93 -14.78 2.78 -29.77
N TYR A 94 -14.20 1.97 -28.89
CA TYR A 94 -12.76 1.85 -28.70
C TYR A 94 -12.31 0.39 -28.78
N PRO A 95 -11.19 0.11 -29.47
CA PRO A 95 -10.60 -1.23 -29.52
C PRO A 95 -9.95 -1.61 -28.19
N SER A 96 -9.38 -2.81 -28.10
CA SER A 96 -8.50 -3.22 -26.99
C SER A 96 -9.14 -3.40 -25.61
N ILE A 97 -10.46 -3.57 -25.52
CA ILE A 97 -11.18 -3.77 -24.26
C ILE A 97 -11.76 -5.19 -24.22
N GLU A 98 -11.46 -5.90 -23.14
CA GLU A 98 -12.01 -7.21 -22.80
C GLU A 98 -12.83 -7.09 -21.52
N LEU A 99 -14.11 -7.48 -21.59
CA LEU A 99 -15.02 -7.48 -20.47
C LEU A 99 -15.23 -8.92 -19.98
N TYR A 100 -14.77 -9.19 -18.77
CA TYR A 100 -14.94 -10.45 -18.06
C TYR A 100 -16.00 -10.26 -16.98
N VAL A 101 -17.14 -10.91 -17.11
CA VAL A 101 -18.20 -10.89 -16.09
C VAL A 101 -18.17 -12.19 -15.32
N LEU A 102 -17.79 -12.14 -14.05
CA LEU A 102 -17.71 -13.32 -13.19
C LEU A 102 -19.10 -13.89 -12.89
N ASP A 103 -19.19 -15.20 -12.71
CA ASP A 103 -20.45 -15.91 -12.43
C ASP A 103 -21.03 -15.56 -11.05
N LYS A 104 -20.17 -15.19 -10.10
CA LYS A 104 -20.49 -14.84 -8.71
C LYS A 104 -19.57 -13.72 -8.22
N ASN A 105 -20.05 -12.99 -7.21
CA ASN A 105 -19.21 -12.05 -6.47
C ASN A 105 -18.23 -12.83 -5.57
N THR A 106 -16.95 -12.49 -5.65
CA THR A 106 -15.86 -13.13 -4.90
C THR A 106 -15.57 -12.47 -3.56
N GLY A 107 -16.20 -11.32 -3.27
CA GLY A 107 -16.14 -10.64 -1.98
C GLY A 107 -14.91 -9.74 -1.77
N GLY A 108 -14.08 -9.56 -2.80
CA GLY A 108 -12.86 -8.76 -2.76
C GLY A 108 -12.20 -8.62 -4.12
N ALA A 109 -11.19 -7.74 -4.23
CA ALA A 109 -10.50 -7.50 -5.49
C ALA A 109 -9.59 -8.68 -5.93
N HIS A 110 -9.23 -9.58 -5.01
CA HIS A 110 -8.35 -10.72 -5.28
C HIS A 110 -8.90 -11.63 -6.40
N GLY A 111 -10.21 -11.90 -6.42
CA GLY A 111 -10.84 -12.79 -7.40
C GLY A 111 -10.71 -12.26 -8.83
N PRO A 112 -11.26 -11.07 -9.14
CA PRO A 112 -11.11 -10.43 -10.44
C PRO A 112 -9.65 -10.25 -10.84
N ARG A 113 -8.77 -9.79 -9.93
CA ARG A 113 -7.34 -9.61 -10.24
C ARG A 113 -6.66 -10.92 -10.64
N ASN A 114 -6.99 -12.03 -9.97
CA ASN A 114 -6.41 -13.33 -10.30
C ASN A 114 -6.93 -13.88 -11.63
N VAL A 115 -8.22 -13.66 -11.97
CA VAL A 115 -8.73 -13.95 -13.33
C VAL A 115 -7.97 -13.11 -14.36
N GLY A 116 -7.71 -11.84 -14.04
CA GLY A 116 -6.87 -10.96 -14.84
C GLY A 116 -5.45 -11.48 -15.04
N ILE A 117 -4.78 -11.90 -13.97
CA ILE A 117 -3.44 -12.51 -14.03
C ILE A 117 -3.46 -13.71 -14.98
N ASP A 118 -4.41 -14.63 -14.81
CA ASP A 118 -4.46 -15.87 -15.59
C ASP A 118 -4.72 -15.66 -17.10
N ASN A 119 -5.31 -14.52 -17.48
CA ASN A 119 -5.72 -14.23 -18.85
C ASN A 119 -4.93 -13.08 -19.52
N ALA A 120 -4.00 -12.46 -18.79
CA ALA A 120 -3.19 -11.37 -19.29
C ALA A 120 -2.15 -11.88 -20.30
N ARG A 121 -1.99 -11.14 -21.41
CA ARG A 121 -1.06 -11.48 -22.51
C ARG A 121 0.07 -10.47 -22.69
N GLY A 122 0.02 -9.36 -21.97
CA GLY A 122 0.98 -8.27 -22.07
C GLY A 122 2.36 -8.69 -21.60
N GLN A 123 3.41 -8.15 -22.21
CA GLN A 123 4.77 -8.26 -21.67
C GLN A 123 4.87 -7.69 -20.24
N TYR A 124 4.08 -6.64 -19.99
CA TYR A 124 3.94 -5.98 -18.69
C TYR A 124 2.50 -6.04 -18.18
N MET A 125 2.34 -5.96 -16.87
CA MET A 125 1.06 -5.90 -16.20
C MET A 125 1.00 -4.71 -15.24
N VAL A 126 -0.12 -4.01 -15.25
CA VAL A 126 -0.48 -2.99 -14.26
C VAL A 126 -1.85 -3.32 -13.70
N PHE A 127 -2.07 -2.95 -12.44
CA PHE A 127 -3.36 -3.10 -11.77
C PHE A 127 -3.92 -1.71 -11.49
N LEU A 128 -5.13 -1.44 -11.97
CA LEU A 128 -5.80 -0.16 -11.78
C LEU A 128 -7.12 -0.38 -11.03
N ASP A 129 -7.29 0.32 -9.91
CA ASP A 129 -8.56 0.31 -9.20
C ASP A 129 -9.61 1.08 -10.02
N ALA A 130 -10.85 0.58 -10.06
CA ALA A 130 -11.91 1.11 -10.94
C ALA A 130 -12.34 2.56 -10.63
N ASP A 131 -11.95 3.08 -9.47
CA ASP A 131 -12.17 4.45 -9.01
C ASP A 131 -10.96 5.38 -9.24
N ASP A 132 -9.80 4.85 -9.63
CA ASP A 132 -8.58 5.61 -9.91
C ASP A 132 -8.40 5.82 -11.43
N TRP A 133 -7.43 6.65 -11.85
CA TRP A 133 -7.16 6.88 -13.28
C TRP A 133 -5.68 7.19 -13.57
N TYR A 134 -5.27 7.07 -14.83
CA TYR A 134 -3.91 7.34 -15.26
C TYR A 134 -3.73 8.72 -15.90
N ASP A 135 -2.48 9.20 -15.89
CA ASP A 135 -2.02 10.31 -16.72
C ASP A 135 -1.93 9.89 -18.19
N LEU A 136 -1.96 10.84 -19.13
CA LEU A 136 -2.09 10.58 -20.57
C LEU A 136 -0.95 9.70 -21.15
N ASP A 137 0.26 9.89 -20.63
CA ASP A 137 1.48 9.18 -21.07
C ASP A 137 1.89 8.04 -20.13
N ALA A 138 1.04 7.68 -19.17
CA ALA A 138 1.39 6.77 -18.08
C ALA A 138 1.88 5.40 -18.56
N LEU A 139 1.14 4.74 -19.46
CA LEU A 139 1.48 3.38 -19.92
C LEU A 139 2.75 3.39 -20.79
N ALA A 140 2.88 4.39 -21.67
CA ALA A 140 4.09 4.54 -22.48
C ALA A 140 5.33 4.76 -21.60
N TYR A 141 5.22 5.65 -20.61
CA TYR A 141 6.31 5.93 -19.67
C TYR A 141 6.67 4.73 -18.78
N MET A 142 5.68 4.08 -18.18
CA MET A 142 5.93 2.94 -17.29
C MET A 142 6.58 1.76 -18.03
N THR A 143 6.14 1.48 -19.27
CA THR A 143 6.74 0.41 -20.07
C THR A 143 8.15 0.75 -20.54
N ASP A 144 8.42 2.01 -20.93
CA ASP A 144 9.77 2.50 -21.26
C ASP A 144 10.76 2.33 -20.10
N LEU A 145 10.33 2.58 -18.86
CA LEU A 145 11.18 2.39 -17.69
C LEU A 145 11.69 0.95 -17.56
N LEU A 146 10.81 -0.04 -17.72
CA LEU A 146 11.20 -1.46 -17.64
C LEU A 146 11.96 -1.95 -18.87
N ASP A 147 11.70 -1.37 -20.04
CA ASP A 147 12.48 -1.65 -21.25
C ASP A 147 13.94 -1.16 -21.09
N ARG A 148 14.13 -0.01 -20.44
CA ARG A 148 15.46 0.60 -20.23
C ARG A 148 16.27 -0.05 -19.11
N SER A 149 15.62 -0.60 -18.09
CA SER A 149 16.28 -1.00 -16.85
C SER A 149 16.60 -2.48 -16.72
N SER A 150 15.98 -3.33 -17.54
CA SER A 150 15.99 -4.78 -17.36
C SER A 150 15.47 -5.28 -15.99
N ASP A 151 14.91 -4.40 -15.14
CA ASP A 151 14.22 -4.82 -13.92
C ASP A 151 12.86 -5.46 -14.29
N ASP A 152 12.25 -6.13 -13.31
CA ASP A 152 10.92 -6.72 -13.45
C ASP A 152 9.84 -5.93 -12.70
N PHE A 153 10.23 -4.90 -11.96
CA PHE A 153 9.35 -4.11 -11.11
C PHE A 153 9.74 -2.65 -11.19
N ALA A 154 8.80 -1.79 -11.56
CA ALA A 154 9.00 -0.35 -11.50
C ALA A 154 7.89 0.36 -10.75
N VAL A 155 8.27 1.48 -10.15
CA VAL A 155 7.39 2.36 -9.39
C VAL A 155 7.48 3.77 -9.92
N THR A 156 6.37 4.48 -9.89
CA THR A 156 6.29 5.87 -10.37
C THR A 156 5.59 6.76 -9.34
N GLY A 157 5.35 8.02 -9.70
CA GLY A 157 4.67 8.97 -8.85
C GLY A 157 3.15 8.81 -8.88
N MET A 158 2.52 9.01 -7.73
CA MET A 158 1.06 9.05 -7.60
C MET A 158 0.58 10.36 -6.94
N VAL A 159 -0.59 10.80 -7.40
CA VAL A 159 -1.31 11.97 -6.89
C VAL A 159 -2.57 11.49 -6.20
N GLN A 160 -2.98 12.16 -5.13
CA GLN A 160 -4.30 11.99 -4.55
C GLN A 160 -5.18 13.17 -4.91
N SER A 161 -6.36 12.90 -5.47
CA SER A 161 -7.45 13.87 -5.65
C SER A 161 -8.43 13.78 -4.49
N VAL A 162 -8.78 14.93 -3.91
CA VAL A 162 -9.85 15.05 -2.91
C VAL A 162 -10.74 16.21 -3.29
N ASN A 163 -11.95 15.90 -3.76
CA ASN A 163 -12.94 16.84 -4.28
C ASN A 163 -12.33 17.80 -5.32
N GLY A 164 -11.56 17.23 -6.26
CA GLY A 164 -10.84 17.98 -7.30
C GLY A 164 -9.53 18.63 -6.87
N HIS A 165 -9.17 18.61 -5.58
CA HIS A 165 -7.88 19.11 -5.12
C HIS A 165 -6.80 18.04 -5.20
N LEU A 166 -5.73 18.31 -5.94
CA LEU A 166 -4.60 17.40 -6.12
C LEU A 166 -3.53 17.61 -5.04
N SER A 167 -3.03 16.51 -4.49
CA SER A 167 -1.90 16.52 -3.56
C SER A 167 -0.98 15.33 -3.80
N MET A 168 0.32 15.56 -3.76
CA MET A 168 1.30 14.50 -4.02
C MET A 168 1.38 13.53 -2.83
N LYS A 169 1.28 12.23 -3.13
CA LYS A 169 1.32 11.17 -2.12
C LYS A 169 2.69 10.47 -2.06
N SER A 170 3.38 10.35 -3.21
CA SER A 170 4.70 9.72 -3.37
C SER A 170 5.87 10.61 -2.92
N LYS A 171 5.85 11.16 -1.70
CA LYS A 171 6.78 12.25 -1.33
C LYS A 171 8.28 11.88 -1.35
N PRO A 172 8.76 10.79 -0.74
CA PRO A 172 10.21 10.66 -0.53
C PRO A 172 10.97 10.20 -1.78
N TYR A 173 10.52 9.13 -2.43
CA TYR A 173 11.27 8.50 -3.50
C TYR A 173 11.15 9.25 -4.83
N TYR A 174 10.00 9.89 -5.11
CA TYR A 174 9.80 10.70 -6.32
C TYR A 174 10.83 11.83 -6.49
N TYR A 175 11.31 12.43 -5.40
CA TYR A 175 12.29 13.53 -5.48
C TYR A 175 13.72 13.07 -5.80
N GLU A 176 14.00 11.76 -5.76
CA GLU A 176 15.33 11.25 -6.09
C GLU A 176 15.56 11.09 -7.61
N GLY A 177 14.53 11.39 -8.43
CA GLY A 177 14.60 11.30 -9.90
C GLY A 177 14.45 9.87 -10.42
N GLU A 178 14.82 9.65 -11.69
CA GLU A 178 14.87 8.31 -12.27
C GLU A 178 16.06 7.51 -11.72
N ILE A 179 15.80 6.33 -11.16
CA ILE A 179 16.83 5.43 -10.64
C ILE A 179 16.56 4.01 -11.17
N PHE A 180 17.56 3.40 -11.77
CA PHE A 180 17.50 2.05 -12.31
C PHE A 180 18.19 1.04 -11.41
N ASN A 181 17.72 -0.21 -11.39
CA ASN A 181 18.34 -1.34 -10.70
C ASN A 181 18.61 -1.08 -9.21
N ARG A 182 17.72 -0.34 -8.55
CA ARG A 182 17.88 0.00 -7.14
C ARG A 182 17.61 -1.23 -6.28
N ASP A 183 18.61 -1.66 -5.51
CA ASP A 183 18.45 -2.77 -4.55
C ASP A 183 17.34 -2.45 -3.54
N ILE A 184 16.39 -3.38 -3.37
CA ILE A 184 15.28 -3.21 -2.43
C ILE A 184 15.76 -2.96 -1.00
N ASN A 185 16.88 -3.55 -0.58
CA ASN A 185 17.46 -3.34 0.75
C ASN A 185 17.94 -1.90 0.98
N SER A 186 18.26 -1.16 -0.08
CA SER A 186 18.67 0.24 -0.02
C SER A 186 17.49 1.20 0.22
N LEU A 187 16.25 0.77 -0.04
CA LEU A 187 15.06 1.62 0.06
C LEU A 187 14.81 2.08 1.49
N SER A 188 14.33 3.31 1.65
CA SER A 188 13.95 3.85 2.96
C SER A 188 12.73 3.12 3.55
N PRO A 189 12.59 3.03 4.88
CA PRO A 189 11.40 2.49 5.51
C PRO A 189 10.07 3.13 5.05
N GLU A 190 10.11 4.38 4.60
CA GLU A 190 8.98 5.14 4.07
C GLU A 190 8.40 4.50 2.81
N PHE A 191 9.27 3.97 1.96
CA PHE A 191 8.88 3.28 0.73
C PHE A 191 7.92 2.13 1.02
N TYR A 192 8.26 1.28 1.99
CA TYR A 192 7.46 0.12 2.38
C TYR A 192 6.09 0.44 3.00
N GLY A 193 5.84 1.71 3.33
CA GLY A 193 4.51 2.19 3.72
C GLY A 193 3.53 2.24 2.54
N TRP A 194 4.05 2.17 1.33
CA TRP A 194 3.32 2.24 0.07
C TRP A 194 3.72 1.05 -0.81
N LEU A 195 2.84 0.04 -0.85
CA LEU A 195 3.01 -1.17 -1.66
C LEU A 195 1.60 -1.64 -2.01
N GLY A 196 0.97 -0.95 -2.95
CA GLY A 196 -0.33 -1.27 -3.49
C GLY A 196 -0.27 -1.27 -5.02
N PRO A 197 -1.40 -1.50 -5.72
CA PRO A 197 -1.42 -1.58 -7.17
C PRO A 197 -1.09 -0.27 -7.89
N GLN A 198 -1.24 0.84 -7.18
CA GLN A 198 -1.19 2.16 -7.81
C GLN A 198 0.25 2.55 -8.11
N ALA A 199 0.50 3.14 -9.28
CA ALA A 199 1.83 3.56 -9.74
C ALA A 199 2.91 2.47 -9.66
N VAL A 200 2.51 1.21 -9.90
CA VAL A 200 3.39 0.04 -10.01
C VAL A 200 3.16 -0.62 -11.37
N ILE A 201 4.25 -0.99 -12.04
CA ILE A 201 4.25 -1.85 -13.22
C ILE A 201 5.17 -3.05 -12.96
N VAL A 202 4.75 -4.22 -13.43
CA VAL A 202 5.46 -5.48 -13.23
C VAL A 202 5.62 -6.21 -14.56
N ARG A 203 6.76 -6.87 -14.79
CA ARG A 203 6.92 -7.79 -15.91
C ARG A 203 6.04 -9.01 -15.70
N SER A 204 5.23 -9.38 -16.69
CA SER A 204 4.29 -10.49 -16.55
C SER A 204 5.00 -11.81 -16.25
N ALA A 205 6.20 -12.04 -16.82
CA ALA A 205 7.02 -13.20 -16.52
C ALA A 205 7.36 -13.32 -15.02
N LEU A 206 7.64 -12.22 -14.31
CA LEU A 206 7.89 -12.25 -12.86
C LEU A 206 6.69 -12.81 -12.09
N ILE A 207 5.47 -12.46 -12.51
CA ILE A 207 4.23 -12.94 -11.90
C ILE A 207 4.05 -14.43 -12.20
N HIS A 208 4.14 -14.83 -13.46
CA HIS A 208 3.87 -16.21 -13.87
C HIS A 208 4.95 -17.20 -13.41
N ASP A 209 6.23 -16.86 -13.57
CA ASP A 209 7.35 -17.76 -13.23
C ASP A 209 7.46 -18.00 -11.73
N ASN A 210 6.98 -17.06 -10.90
CA ASN A 210 6.95 -17.18 -9.44
C ASN A 210 5.55 -17.49 -8.89
N ASN A 211 4.59 -17.78 -9.78
CA ASN A 211 3.22 -18.16 -9.44
C ASN A 211 2.54 -17.15 -8.47
N LEU A 212 2.79 -15.85 -8.69
CA LEU A 212 2.27 -14.79 -7.84
C LEU A 212 0.78 -14.59 -8.10
N HIS A 213 -0.01 -14.52 -7.03
CA HIS A 213 -1.45 -14.30 -7.08
C HIS A 213 -1.91 -13.58 -5.81
N PHE A 214 -3.06 -12.90 -5.89
CA PHE A 214 -3.70 -12.26 -4.75
C PHE A 214 -4.36 -13.33 -3.87
N VAL A 215 -4.02 -13.31 -2.60
CA VAL A 215 -4.57 -14.24 -1.59
C VAL A 215 -6.06 -13.98 -1.35
N HIS A 216 -6.82 -15.00 -0.97
CA HIS A 216 -8.28 -14.94 -0.79
C HIS A 216 -8.71 -14.18 0.47
N GLN A 217 -8.37 -12.89 0.55
CA GLN A 217 -8.71 -12.03 1.68
C GLN A 217 -9.08 -10.63 1.22
N ARG A 218 -9.94 -9.96 1.98
CA ARG A 218 -10.45 -8.64 1.64
C ARG A 218 -9.47 -7.49 1.89
N VAL A 219 -8.46 -7.71 2.73
CA VAL A 219 -7.52 -6.67 3.19
C VAL A 219 -6.11 -7.24 3.17
N ALA A 220 -5.14 -6.43 2.71
CA ALA A 220 -3.71 -6.73 2.65
C ALA A 220 -3.31 -7.81 1.63
N ASP A 221 -4.24 -8.26 0.79
CA ASP A 221 -3.95 -9.12 -0.37
C ASP A 221 -2.96 -8.43 -1.32
N ASP A 222 -3.25 -7.17 -1.67
CA ASP A 222 -2.42 -6.33 -2.51
C ASP A 222 -1.00 -6.14 -1.98
N VAL A 223 -0.90 -5.77 -0.70
CA VAL A 223 0.39 -5.48 -0.07
C VAL A 223 1.26 -6.73 0.00
N THR A 224 0.64 -7.90 0.18
CA THR A 224 1.36 -9.17 0.13
C THR A 224 1.88 -9.43 -1.29
N PHE A 225 1.01 -9.35 -2.29
CA PHE A 225 1.35 -9.56 -3.70
C PHE A 225 2.50 -8.65 -4.17
N PHE A 226 2.38 -7.33 -3.97
CA PHE A 226 3.39 -6.38 -4.43
C PHE A 226 4.69 -6.45 -3.65
N TYR A 227 4.65 -6.80 -2.36
CA TYR A 227 5.87 -7.08 -1.62
C TYR A 227 6.58 -8.33 -2.13
N GLN A 228 5.84 -9.40 -2.46
CA GLN A 228 6.42 -10.61 -3.07
C GLN A 228 7.03 -10.29 -4.44
N ALA A 229 6.30 -9.61 -5.33
CA ALA A 229 6.80 -9.20 -6.64
C ALA A 229 8.11 -8.41 -6.52
N MET A 230 8.13 -7.36 -5.69
CA MET A 230 9.34 -6.58 -5.44
C MET A 230 10.49 -7.44 -4.91
N ARG A 231 10.21 -8.40 -4.03
CA ARG A 231 11.23 -9.29 -3.45
C ARG A 231 11.81 -10.27 -4.48
N PHE A 232 10.98 -10.84 -5.35
CA PHE A 232 11.45 -11.69 -6.45
C PHE A 232 12.25 -10.90 -7.48
N SER A 233 11.86 -9.64 -7.75
CA SER A 233 12.60 -8.72 -8.62
C SER A 233 13.99 -8.37 -8.06
N LYS A 234 14.17 -8.31 -6.73
CA LYS A 234 15.40 -7.93 -5.98
C LYS A 234 15.87 -6.48 -6.18
N THR A 235 15.73 -5.96 -7.38
CA THR A 235 15.94 -4.57 -7.75
C THR A 235 14.65 -3.96 -8.27
N ILE A 236 14.53 -2.64 -8.18
CA ILE A 236 13.42 -1.90 -8.75
C ILE A 236 13.91 -0.74 -9.60
N THR A 237 13.09 -0.37 -10.57
CA THR A 237 13.21 0.90 -11.28
C THR A 237 12.27 1.93 -10.68
N GLN A 238 12.75 3.15 -10.55
CA GLN A 238 11.99 4.28 -10.06
C GLN A 238 11.85 5.32 -11.18
N GLY A 239 10.61 5.69 -11.47
CA GLY A 239 10.28 6.79 -12.36
C GLY A 239 9.98 8.08 -11.60
N GLU A 240 10.31 9.21 -12.22
CA GLU A 240 10.12 10.55 -11.68
C GLU A 240 8.83 11.23 -12.16
N ARG A 241 8.01 10.57 -12.99
CA ARG A 241 6.74 11.15 -13.47
C ARG A 241 5.54 10.68 -12.66
N LEU A 242 4.56 11.55 -12.53
CA LEU A 242 3.25 11.22 -11.96
C LEU A 242 2.46 10.47 -13.01
N THR A 243 2.08 9.22 -12.73
CA THR A 243 1.37 8.37 -13.70
C THR A 243 -0.02 7.99 -13.23
N THR A 244 -0.29 8.07 -11.91
CA THR A 244 -1.53 7.55 -11.33
C THR A 244 -2.17 8.57 -10.39
N TYR A 245 -3.48 8.70 -10.53
CA TYR A 245 -4.31 9.58 -9.72
C TYR A 245 -5.29 8.76 -8.89
N LEU A 246 -5.19 8.92 -7.57
CA LEU A 246 -6.01 8.25 -6.60
C LEU A 246 -7.26 9.07 -6.32
N ASN A 247 -8.44 8.51 -6.54
CA ASN A 247 -9.68 9.15 -6.13
C ASN A 247 -9.91 8.97 -4.63
N ARG A 248 -9.93 10.07 -3.88
CA ARG A 248 -10.22 10.06 -2.45
C ARG A 248 -11.29 11.09 -2.09
N ASP A 249 -12.21 11.31 -3.03
CA ASP A 249 -13.40 12.14 -2.84
C ASP A 249 -14.28 11.55 -1.71
N ALA A 250 -15.10 12.41 -1.10
CA ALA A 250 -15.79 12.06 0.14
C ALA A 250 -16.86 10.96 -0.04
N ASP A 251 -17.45 10.89 -1.22
CA ASP A 251 -18.43 9.91 -1.69
C ASP A 251 -17.82 8.56 -2.07
N ASN A 252 -16.49 8.46 -2.12
CA ASN A 252 -15.80 7.21 -2.40
C ASN A 252 -15.72 6.32 -1.14
N GLU A 253 -16.48 5.22 -1.14
CA GLU A 253 -16.48 4.18 -0.11
C GLU A 253 -15.30 3.20 -0.25
N SER A 254 -14.11 3.60 0.20
CA SER A 254 -12.93 2.72 0.20
C SER A 254 -13.01 1.64 1.30
N LEU A 255 -12.74 0.39 0.91
CA LEU A 255 -12.61 -0.78 1.81
C LEU A 255 -11.61 -0.55 2.95
N SER A 256 -10.58 0.26 2.72
CA SER A 256 -9.53 0.57 3.70
C SER A 256 -10.01 1.44 4.89
N LYS A 257 -11.22 2.01 4.82
CA LYS A 257 -11.78 2.88 5.87
C LYS A 257 -12.36 2.09 7.05
N THR A 258 -12.69 0.80 6.88
CA THR A 258 -13.35 -0.02 7.91
C THR A 258 -12.33 -0.78 8.76
N ILE A 259 -11.76 -0.10 9.76
CA ILE A 259 -10.76 -0.69 10.66
C ILE A 259 -11.47 -1.37 11.83
N ASN A 260 -11.35 -2.69 11.92
CA ASN A 260 -11.94 -3.53 12.97
C ASN A 260 -11.01 -4.70 13.34
N ARG A 261 -11.50 -5.68 14.10
CA ARG A 261 -10.69 -6.85 14.49
C ARG A 261 -10.29 -7.74 13.30
N ASP A 262 -11.15 -7.89 12.30
CA ASP A 262 -10.85 -8.71 11.12
C ASP A 262 -9.80 -8.06 10.22
N PHE A 263 -9.81 -6.73 10.14
CA PHE A 263 -8.73 -5.94 9.53
C PHE A 263 -7.38 -6.24 10.21
N MET A 264 -7.35 -6.23 11.55
CA MET A 264 -6.15 -6.56 12.34
C MET A 264 -5.61 -7.95 12.01
N ILE A 265 -6.51 -8.95 11.98
CA ILE A 265 -6.16 -10.34 11.72
C ILE A 265 -5.65 -10.53 10.30
N SER A 266 -6.31 -9.93 9.30
CA SER A 266 -5.90 -10.02 7.90
C SER A 266 -4.48 -9.50 7.70
N TRP A 267 -4.16 -8.35 8.30
CA TRP A 267 -2.79 -7.82 8.28
C TRP A 267 -1.78 -8.71 9.02
N LEU A 268 -2.10 -9.18 10.23
CA LEU A 268 -1.17 -10.02 10.98
C LEU A 268 -0.94 -11.36 10.30
N ARG A 269 -1.93 -11.91 9.61
CA ARG A 269 -1.80 -13.09 8.76
C ARG A 269 -0.82 -12.86 7.62
N ALA A 270 -1.01 -11.78 6.86
CA ALA A 270 -0.11 -11.40 5.76
C ALA A 270 1.33 -11.23 6.25
N LEU A 271 1.54 -10.49 7.35
CA LEU A 271 2.87 -10.30 7.93
C LEU A 271 3.46 -11.61 8.47
N GLY A 272 2.63 -12.46 9.09
CA GLY A 272 3.02 -13.78 9.60
C GLY A 272 3.48 -14.71 8.47
N TYR A 273 2.79 -14.69 7.34
CA TYR A 273 3.21 -15.43 6.15
C TYR A 273 4.56 -14.91 5.63
N ILE A 274 4.69 -13.61 5.40
CA ILE A 274 5.95 -13.02 4.91
C ILE A 274 7.12 -13.34 5.85
N HIS A 275 6.91 -13.23 7.17
CA HIS A 275 7.92 -13.52 8.19
C HIS A 275 8.46 -14.94 8.10
N ARG A 276 7.58 -15.91 7.87
CA ARG A 276 7.89 -17.36 7.86
C ARG A 276 8.44 -17.85 6.53
N THR A 277 7.93 -17.29 5.43
CA THR A 277 8.23 -17.78 4.08
C THR A 277 9.58 -17.28 3.58
N TYR A 278 9.97 -16.05 3.95
CA TYR A 278 11.15 -15.41 3.38
C TYR A 278 12.27 -15.23 4.41
N PRO A 279 13.55 -15.28 4.00
CA PRO A 279 14.67 -15.04 4.90
C PRO A 279 14.69 -13.60 5.43
N ASP A 280 15.37 -13.39 6.56
CA ASP A 280 15.60 -12.04 7.11
C ASP A 280 16.59 -11.27 6.22
N ASP A 281 16.17 -10.09 5.78
CA ASP A 281 17.00 -9.06 5.13
C ASP A 281 16.43 -7.67 5.46
N LEU A 282 17.18 -6.61 5.15
CA LEU A 282 16.78 -5.24 5.47
C LEU A 282 15.44 -4.86 4.85
N SER A 283 15.12 -5.37 3.66
CA SER A 283 13.81 -5.13 3.04
C SER A 283 12.66 -5.69 3.89
N LYS A 284 12.81 -6.90 4.43
CA LYS A 284 11.80 -7.56 5.28
C LYS A 284 11.67 -6.86 6.62
N GLU A 285 12.80 -6.50 7.22
CA GLU A 285 12.84 -5.76 8.48
C GLU A 285 12.08 -4.43 8.36
N LYS A 286 12.40 -3.63 7.33
CA LYS A 286 11.74 -2.35 7.05
C LYS A 286 10.25 -2.52 6.75
N PHE A 287 9.88 -3.50 5.93
CA PHE A 287 8.50 -3.80 5.59
C PHE A 287 7.65 -4.18 6.80
N ILE A 288 8.05 -5.21 7.54
CA ILE A 288 7.32 -5.68 8.72
C ILE A 288 7.24 -4.57 9.77
N SER A 289 8.34 -3.84 10.00
CA SER A 289 8.35 -2.72 10.96
C SER A 289 7.36 -1.64 10.58
N ARG A 290 7.30 -1.24 9.30
CA ARG A 290 6.41 -0.17 8.85
C ARG A 290 4.93 -0.56 8.95
N ARG A 291 4.60 -1.83 8.71
CA ARG A 291 3.23 -2.35 8.87
C ARG A 291 2.84 -2.53 10.33
N LEU A 292 3.74 -3.05 11.17
CA LEU A 292 3.55 -3.12 12.62
C LEU A 292 3.37 -1.73 13.23
N GLU A 293 4.15 -0.75 12.80
CA GLU A 293 4.00 0.65 13.22
C GLU A 293 2.57 1.14 12.97
N TRP A 294 2.02 0.85 11.78
CA TRP A 294 0.67 1.24 11.41
C TRP A 294 -0.37 0.53 12.27
N LEU A 295 -0.25 -0.78 12.48
CA LEU A 295 -1.17 -1.51 13.37
C LEU A 295 -1.09 -1.01 14.82
N VAL A 296 0.09 -0.63 15.32
CA VAL A 296 0.23 0.02 16.63
C VAL A 296 -0.54 1.35 16.67
N TRP A 297 -0.43 2.17 15.62
CA TRP A 297 -1.22 3.40 15.53
C TRP A 297 -2.72 3.13 15.59
N ASP A 298 -3.23 2.20 14.78
CA ASP A 298 -4.66 1.93 14.67
C ASP A 298 -5.23 1.24 15.92
N PHE A 299 -4.57 0.20 16.42
CA PHE A 299 -5.13 -0.62 17.49
C PHE A 299 -4.78 -0.13 18.89
N ILE A 300 -3.73 0.67 19.05
CA ILE A 300 -3.30 1.18 20.38
C ILE A 300 -3.55 2.67 20.56
N LEU A 301 -3.26 3.50 19.55
CA LEU A 301 -3.31 4.96 19.69
C LEU A 301 -4.65 5.57 19.27
N ARG A 302 -5.35 4.96 18.31
CA ARG A 302 -6.66 5.43 17.84
C ARG A 302 -7.83 4.91 18.67
N THR A 303 -8.86 5.75 18.77
CA THR A 303 -10.11 5.46 19.48
C THR A 303 -11.34 5.44 18.56
N ASP A 304 -11.18 5.96 17.35
CA ASP A 304 -12.17 6.24 16.31
C ASP A 304 -12.26 5.12 15.26
N ILE A 305 -12.15 3.86 15.70
CA ILE A 305 -12.19 2.69 14.82
C ILE A 305 -13.30 1.73 15.25
N GLY A 306 -13.73 0.85 14.36
CA GLY A 306 -14.77 -0.16 14.57
C GLY A 306 -14.37 -1.30 15.51
N TYR A 307 -13.42 -1.07 16.42
CA TYR A 307 -13.03 -2.04 17.45
C TYR A 307 -12.91 -1.34 18.81
N THR A 308 -13.61 -1.81 19.84
CA THR A 308 -13.82 -1.05 21.09
C THR A 308 -12.54 -0.65 21.84
N PHE A 309 -12.50 0.64 22.22
CA PHE A 309 -11.68 1.27 23.27
C PHE A 309 -11.12 0.40 24.42
N GLY A 310 -9.84 0.04 24.50
CA GLY A 310 -9.19 -0.19 25.81
C GLY A 310 -8.46 -1.52 26.04
N LYS A 311 -8.25 -1.89 27.32
CA LYS A 311 -7.32 -2.97 27.72
C LYS A 311 -7.60 -4.32 27.06
N LYS A 312 -8.88 -4.68 26.85
CA LYS A 312 -9.25 -5.94 26.19
C LYS A 312 -8.72 -5.98 24.75
N ARG A 313 -8.82 -4.85 24.04
CA ARG A 313 -8.30 -4.68 22.69
C ARG A 313 -6.77 -4.79 22.65
N PHE A 314 -6.08 -4.17 23.61
CA PHE A 314 -4.61 -4.26 23.69
C PHE A 314 -4.13 -5.69 23.94
N LYS A 315 -4.82 -6.40 24.83
CA LYS A 315 -4.57 -7.82 25.11
C LYS A 315 -4.77 -8.67 23.85
N ASP A 316 -5.91 -8.49 23.18
CA ASP A 316 -6.20 -9.23 21.95
C ASP A 316 -5.17 -8.94 20.85
N PHE A 317 -4.83 -7.67 20.61
CA PHE A 317 -3.81 -7.31 19.63
C PHE A 317 -2.46 -7.96 19.94
N LYS A 318 -2.03 -7.94 21.21
CA LYS A 318 -0.80 -8.64 21.61
C LYS A 318 -0.90 -10.14 21.35
N THR A 319 -2.00 -10.77 21.75
CA THR A 319 -2.23 -12.20 21.53
C THR A 319 -2.18 -12.56 20.04
N GLN A 320 -2.77 -11.75 19.17
CA GLN A 320 -2.71 -11.99 17.73
C GLN A 320 -1.29 -11.78 17.18
N ILE A 321 -0.54 -10.76 17.63
CA ILE A 321 0.87 -10.58 17.25
C ILE A 321 1.69 -11.81 17.64
N ASP A 322 1.57 -12.26 18.90
CA ASP A 322 2.32 -13.42 19.40
C ASP A 322 1.97 -14.69 18.60
N TYR A 323 0.71 -14.85 18.20
CA TYR A 323 0.24 -16.01 17.43
C TYR A 323 0.77 -16.02 15.98
N TYR A 324 0.61 -14.92 15.24
CA TYR A 324 0.98 -14.87 13.82
C TYR A 324 2.48 -14.68 13.60
N LEU A 325 3.08 -13.71 14.32
CA LEU A 325 4.47 -13.30 14.12
C LEU A 325 5.45 -14.02 15.06
N GLY A 326 5.01 -14.40 16.25
CA GLY A 326 5.88 -15.03 17.25
C GLY A 326 7.05 -14.11 17.63
N GLN A 327 8.25 -14.67 17.71
CA GLN A 327 9.47 -13.90 17.90
C GLN A 327 9.96 -13.35 16.56
N ILE A 328 10.22 -12.04 16.54
CA ILE A 328 10.82 -11.34 15.41
C ILE A 328 12.29 -11.12 15.75
N GLY A 329 13.20 -11.47 14.83
CA GLY A 329 14.66 -11.47 15.05
C GLY A 329 15.32 -10.10 15.16
N PHE A 330 14.55 -9.02 14.99
CA PHE A 330 15.03 -7.64 15.01
C PHE A 330 14.09 -6.76 15.86
N ASP A 331 14.56 -5.56 16.23
CA ASP A 331 13.74 -4.57 16.91
C ASP A 331 13.01 -3.67 15.90
N PRO A 332 11.68 -3.82 15.69
CA PRO A 332 10.98 -3.05 14.68
C PRO A 332 10.92 -1.55 15.00
N THR A 333 11.19 -1.14 16.25
CA THR A 333 11.16 0.29 16.61
C THR A 333 12.24 1.12 15.92
N GLN A 334 13.31 0.48 15.42
CA GLN A 334 14.36 1.14 14.64
C GLN A 334 13.83 1.81 13.35
N HIS A 335 12.67 1.36 12.85
CA HIS A 335 12.06 1.90 11.63
C HIS A 335 10.71 2.60 11.88
N PHE A 336 10.36 2.86 13.15
CA PHE A 336 9.16 3.62 13.53
C PHE A 336 9.40 5.12 13.37
N ARG A 337 8.42 5.84 12.82
CA ARG A 337 8.52 7.28 12.54
C ARG A 337 8.40 8.16 13.77
N THR A 338 7.77 7.70 14.84
CA THR A 338 7.43 8.55 15.98
C THR A 338 7.72 7.87 17.31
N GLY A 339 8.25 8.63 18.26
CA GLY A 339 8.51 8.13 19.61
C GLY A 339 7.26 7.59 20.30
N ALA A 340 6.08 8.17 20.02
CA ALA A 340 4.84 7.72 20.63
C ALA A 340 4.47 6.28 20.26
N ARG A 341 4.74 5.90 18.99
CA ARG A 341 4.52 4.53 18.52
C ARG A 341 5.56 3.57 19.09
N MET A 342 6.81 4.01 19.25
CA MET A 342 7.88 3.21 19.88
C MET A 342 7.54 2.86 21.34
N VAL A 343 7.09 3.86 22.12
CA VAL A 343 6.67 3.65 23.52
C VAL A 343 5.44 2.76 23.62
N ALA A 344 4.45 2.96 22.72
CA ALA A 344 3.27 2.12 22.67
C ALA A 344 3.63 0.65 22.40
N TRP A 345 4.54 0.41 21.46
CA TRP A 345 5.06 -0.93 21.15
C TRP A 345 5.81 -1.55 22.34
N GLN A 346 6.68 -0.80 23.01
CA GLN A 346 7.40 -1.30 24.17
C GLN A 346 6.45 -1.78 25.27
N TYR A 347 5.48 -0.97 25.66
CA TYR A 347 4.49 -1.36 26.67
C TYR A 347 3.59 -2.51 26.20
N LEU A 348 3.31 -2.62 24.91
CA LEU A 348 2.57 -3.75 24.34
C LEU A 348 3.38 -5.05 24.47
N LYS A 349 4.67 -5.05 24.10
CA LYS A 349 5.58 -6.20 24.24
C LYS A 349 5.71 -6.65 25.70
N GLU A 350 5.87 -5.71 26.62
CA GLU A 350 5.94 -5.97 28.07
C GLU A 350 4.61 -6.46 28.68
N GLY A 351 3.51 -6.45 27.93
CA GLY A 351 2.17 -6.73 28.48
C GLY A 351 1.72 -5.70 29.53
N ALA A 352 2.34 -4.51 29.54
CA ALA A 352 2.11 -3.46 30.53
C ALA A 352 0.85 -2.63 30.22
N PHE A 353 -0.30 -3.28 30.02
CA PHE A 353 -1.54 -2.66 29.53
C PHE A 353 -2.06 -1.51 30.40
N ALA A 354 -1.77 -1.52 31.71
CA ALA A 354 -2.12 -0.40 32.59
C ALA A 354 -1.27 0.84 32.30
N LYS A 355 0.04 0.67 32.08
CA LYS A 355 0.94 1.76 31.64
C LYS A 355 0.50 2.25 30.26
N LEU A 356 0.17 1.34 29.35
CA LEU A 356 -0.29 1.68 28.00
C LEU A 356 -1.58 2.52 27.99
N MET A 357 -2.56 2.17 28.82
CA MET A 357 -3.77 2.99 29.02
C MET A 357 -3.46 4.38 29.58
N SER A 358 -2.55 4.45 30.56
CA SER A 358 -2.12 5.74 31.13
C SER A 358 -1.38 6.59 30.09
N PHE A 359 -0.54 5.95 29.29
CA PHE A 359 0.22 6.56 28.21
C PHE A 359 -0.69 7.14 27.14
N HIS A 360 -1.66 6.37 26.68
CA HIS A 360 -2.65 6.81 25.71
C HIS A 360 -3.39 8.08 26.15
N ARG A 361 -3.87 8.11 27.40
CA ARG A 361 -4.55 9.28 27.97
C ARG A 361 -3.64 10.51 27.95
N TRP A 362 -2.38 10.34 28.37
CA TRP A 362 -1.39 11.42 28.34
C TRP A 362 -1.10 11.89 26.90
N HIS A 363 -0.93 10.97 25.96
CA HIS A 363 -0.65 11.28 24.55
C HIS A 363 -1.81 12.03 23.88
N ARG A 364 -3.07 11.72 24.22
CA ARG A 364 -4.22 12.49 23.73
C ARG A 364 -4.28 13.90 24.33
N ILE A 365 -3.97 14.04 25.62
CA ILE A 365 -3.89 15.36 26.27
C ILE A 365 -2.80 16.20 25.61
N SER A 366 -1.64 15.60 25.31
CA SER A 366 -0.56 16.33 24.68
C SER A 366 -0.99 16.87 23.32
N HIS A 367 -1.64 16.11 22.43
CA HIS A 367 -2.18 16.62 21.15
C HIS A 367 -3.13 17.81 21.31
N LEU A 368 -4.04 17.77 22.30
CA LEU A 368 -4.92 18.90 22.63
C LEU A 368 -4.12 20.10 23.20
N GLY A 369 -3.11 19.82 24.00
CA GLY A 369 -2.25 20.79 24.67
C GLY A 369 -1.15 21.38 23.77
N VAL A 370 -0.75 20.71 22.69
CA VAL A 370 0.19 21.23 21.69
C VAL A 370 -0.35 22.54 21.15
N ARG A 371 -1.64 22.64 20.82
CA ARG A 371 -2.22 23.87 20.28
C ARG A 371 -2.34 25.02 21.30
N LYS A 372 -2.36 24.77 22.61
CA LYS A 372 -2.65 25.80 23.63
C LYS A 372 -1.58 26.05 24.71
N PHE A 373 -0.72 25.09 25.09
CA PHE A 373 -0.03 25.11 26.39
C PHE A 373 1.50 24.87 26.41
N LYS A 374 2.21 24.88 25.27
CA LYS A 374 3.67 24.58 25.21
C LYS A 374 4.00 23.20 25.83
N ALA A 375 3.43 22.15 25.24
CA ALA A 375 3.49 20.78 25.73
C ALA A 375 4.80 20.02 25.39
N PHE A 376 5.89 20.71 25.08
CA PHE A 376 7.17 20.10 24.71
C PHE A 376 8.30 20.66 25.56
N GLU A 377 9.34 19.87 25.76
CA GLU A 377 10.59 20.23 26.45
C GLU A 377 11.78 19.79 25.57
N PHE A 378 12.87 20.55 25.62
CA PHE A 378 14.16 20.14 25.06
C PHE A 378 14.96 19.44 26.17
N ASP A 379 15.51 18.26 25.90
CA ASP A 379 16.24 17.46 26.90
C ASP A 379 17.76 17.64 26.87
N GLY A 380 18.27 18.49 25.97
CA GLY A 380 19.70 18.71 25.74
C GLY A 380 20.16 18.26 24.35
N GLU A 381 19.46 17.28 23.74
CA GLU A 381 19.78 16.78 22.40
C GLU A 381 18.57 16.83 21.46
N GLN A 382 17.37 16.61 21.99
CA GLN A 382 16.15 16.43 21.20
C GLN A 382 14.94 17.09 21.84
N PHE A 383 13.93 17.37 21.01
CA PHE A 383 12.62 17.78 21.50
C PHE A 383 11.79 16.55 21.90
N ALA A 384 11.09 16.67 23.02
CA ALA A 384 10.20 15.65 23.53
C ALA A 384 8.91 16.25 24.09
N PHE A 385 7.86 15.42 24.22
CA PHE A 385 6.67 15.82 24.96
C PHE A 385 7.00 16.01 26.45
N LYS A 386 6.48 17.09 27.03
CA LYS A 386 6.63 17.39 28.46
C LYS A 386 6.09 16.25 29.32
N ARG A 387 6.93 15.76 30.23
CA ARG A 387 6.56 14.68 31.16
C ARG A 387 5.74 15.23 32.33
N PHE A 388 4.42 15.18 32.21
CA PHE A 388 3.52 15.44 33.36
C PHE A 388 3.54 14.29 34.38
N ASN A 389 3.90 13.08 33.95
CA ASN A 389 4.07 11.90 34.79
C ASN A 389 5.45 11.29 34.52
N LYS A 390 6.33 11.32 35.52
CA LYS A 390 7.71 10.80 35.43
C LYS A 390 7.80 9.28 35.18
N LYS A 391 6.68 8.55 35.31
CA LYS A 391 6.61 7.11 35.02
C LYS A 391 6.57 6.79 33.51
N HIS A 392 6.20 7.76 32.67
CA HIS A 392 6.23 7.59 31.22
C HIS A 392 7.64 7.88 30.70
N PRO A 393 8.15 7.09 29.73
CA PRO A 393 9.41 7.38 29.08
C PRO A 393 9.31 8.71 28.34
N LEU A 394 10.48 9.31 28.11
CA LEU A 394 10.57 10.48 27.27
C LEU A 394 10.12 10.14 25.85
N VAL A 395 9.21 10.94 25.28
CA VAL A 395 8.67 10.69 23.94
C VAL A 395 9.17 11.74 22.98
N LYS A 396 10.08 11.31 22.12
CA LYS A 396 10.65 12.10 21.03
C LYS A 396 9.57 12.59 20.08
N ILE A 397 9.70 13.84 19.62
CA ILE A 397 8.82 14.43 18.61
C ILE A 397 9.59 14.72 17.33
N ASN A 398 8.91 14.55 16.20
CA ASN A 398 9.45 14.99 14.93
C ASN A 398 9.27 16.50 14.82
N VAL A 399 10.33 17.22 14.49
CA VAL A 399 10.28 18.66 14.25
C VAL A 399 9.81 18.91 12.82
N ARG A 400 8.97 19.92 12.61
CA ARG A 400 8.57 20.32 11.25
C ARG A 400 9.69 21.16 10.65
N ALA A 401 10.33 20.65 9.62
CA ALA A 401 11.21 21.42 8.75
C ALA A 401 10.50 21.73 7.43
N ILE A 402 10.70 22.94 6.90
CA ILE A 402 10.33 23.29 5.52
C ILE A 402 11.63 23.64 4.81
N ALA A 403 11.91 22.98 3.68
CA ALA A 403 13.03 23.38 2.84
C ALA A 403 12.76 24.78 2.28
N GLU A 404 13.69 25.71 2.48
CA GLU A 404 13.60 27.07 1.93
C GLU A 404 14.40 27.21 0.63
N LYS A 405 15.60 26.63 0.57
CA LYS A 405 16.45 26.65 -0.63
C LYS A 405 17.50 25.53 -0.59
N ILE A 406 17.97 25.15 -1.77
CA ILE A 406 19.11 24.24 -1.99
C ILE A 406 20.16 25.03 -2.78
N GLU A 407 21.39 25.11 -2.27
CA GLU A 407 22.52 25.75 -2.96
C GLU A 407 23.72 24.81 -2.92
N GLU A 408 24.23 24.43 -4.10
CA GLU A 408 25.36 23.51 -4.30
C GLU A 408 25.20 22.21 -3.50
N ASP A 409 25.78 22.14 -2.29
CA ASP A 409 25.79 21.00 -1.37
C ASP A 409 25.10 21.27 -0.02
N LYS A 410 24.32 22.37 0.09
CA LYS A 410 23.70 22.81 1.34
C LYS A 410 22.18 22.87 1.24
N PHE A 411 21.53 22.21 2.19
CA PHE A 411 20.09 22.33 2.41
C PHE A 411 19.79 23.37 3.48
N TYR A 412 18.95 24.33 3.15
CA TYR A 412 18.46 25.32 4.10
C TYR A 412 17.04 24.97 4.49
N PHE A 413 16.84 24.70 5.78
CA PHE A 413 15.53 24.39 6.34
C PHE A 413 15.08 25.48 7.28
N LYS A 414 13.84 25.92 7.12
CA LYS A 414 13.09 26.58 8.17
C LYS A 414 12.50 25.54 9.10
N CYS A 415 13.19 25.33 10.21
CA CYS A 415 12.71 24.49 11.29
C CYS A 415 11.70 25.27 12.13
N PHE A 416 10.48 24.76 12.22
CA PHE A 416 9.43 25.30 13.08
C PHE A 416 9.45 24.53 14.39
N THR A 417 10.06 25.15 15.38
CA THR A 417 10.01 24.74 16.77
C THR A 417 9.70 25.96 17.64
N ARG A 418 9.34 25.74 18.91
CA ARG A 418 8.95 26.82 19.83
C ARG A 418 10.13 27.56 20.45
N GLU A 419 11.36 27.09 20.21
CA GLU A 419 12.59 27.63 20.78
C GLU A 419 13.72 27.64 19.73
N LYS A 420 14.84 28.29 20.06
CA LYS A 420 16.00 28.41 19.17
C LYS A 420 16.59 27.02 18.92
N VAL A 421 16.78 26.64 17.65
CA VAL A 421 17.44 25.39 17.26
C VAL A 421 18.95 25.59 17.36
N GLU A 422 19.62 24.79 18.19
CA GLU A 422 21.08 24.81 18.32
C GLU A 422 21.76 23.71 17.49
N TYR A 423 21.04 22.64 17.14
CA TYR A 423 21.53 21.49 16.37
C TYR A 423 20.40 20.80 15.59
N VAL A 424 20.71 20.25 14.41
CA VAL A 424 19.79 19.47 13.57
C VAL A 424 20.52 18.22 13.07
N GLU A 425 19.91 17.05 13.28
CA GLU A 425 20.35 15.78 12.70
C GLU A 425 19.36 15.40 11.58
N LEU A 426 19.86 15.21 10.37
CA LEU A 426 19.09 14.71 9.23
C LEU A 426 19.30 13.20 9.16
N ARG A 427 18.21 12.42 9.23
CA ARG A 427 18.21 10.96 9.14
C ARG A 427 17.52 10.47 7.88
#